data_AF-M4WQB6-F1
#
_entry.id   AF-M4WQB6-F1
#
_cell.length_a   1.000
_cell.length_b   1.000
_cell.length_c   1.000
_cell.angle_alpha   90.00
_cell.angle_beta   90.00
_cell.angle_gamma   90.00
#
_symmetry.space_group_name_H-M   'P 1'
#
loop_
_entity.id
_entity.type
_entity.pdbx_description
1 polymer ?
#
loop_
_entity_poly.entity_id
_entity_poly.type
_entity_poly.pdbx_seq_one_letter_code
_entity_poly.pdbx_strand_id
1 'polypeptide(L)'
;DRAGPGYRARRHEVRGRRHEPDGPQARHRQGRRRPGRAAQESQQGTTTSKEIAQVGSISANSDESIGKIIADAMDKVGKEGVITVEDGKSLDNELDVVEGMQFDRGYLSPYFINNPEKQAAILDNPYVLLFDKKISNIRELLPTLEAVAKAGRPLLIIAEDIEGEAL
;
A
#
# COMPACT_ATOMS: atom_id res chain seq x y z
N ASP A 1 -36.56 -8.75 -16.88
CA ASP A 1 -36.85 -9.20 -15.52
C ASP A 1 -36.22 -10.53 -15.17
N ARG A 2 -35.11 -10.50 -14.44
CA ARG A 2 -34.76 -11.49 -13.39
C ARG A 2 -33.54 -10.96 -12.64
N ALA A 3 -33.79 -10.43 -11.45
CA ALA A 3 -32.78 -10.03 -10.47
C ALA A 3 -32.05 -11.29 -9.94
N GLY A 4 -30.72 -11.26 -9.92
CA GLY A 4 -29.89 -12.30 -9.30
C GLY A 4 -29.89 -12.19 -7.76
N PRO A 5 -29.50 -13.26 -7.05
CA PRO A 5 -29.55 -13.31 -5.59
C PRO A 5 -28.46 -12.43 -4.97
N GLY A 6 -28.87 -11.41 -4.22
CA GLY A 6 -27.99 -10.53 -3.46
C GLY A 6 -27.40 -11.25 -2.25
N TYR A 7 -26.08 -11.37 -2.18
CA TYR A 7 -25.37 -11.82 -0.99
C TYR A 7 -25.32 -10.68 0.03
N ARG A 8 -26.08 -10.81 1.13
CA ARG A 8 -26.02 -9.92 2.30
C ARG A 8 -25.04 -10.50 3.33
N ALA A 9 -23.86 -9.89 3.46
CA ALA A 9 -22.93 -10.22 4.53
C ALA A 9 -23.52 -9.75 5.89
N ARG A 10 -24.01 -10.69 6.72
CA ARG A 10 -24.37 -10.39 8.12
C ARG A 10 -23.13 -10.56 8.99
N ARG A 11 -22.65 -9.45 9.56
CA ARG A 11 -21.63 -9.43 10.61
C ARG A 11 -22.22 -10.01 11.90
N HIS A 12 -21.92 -11.27 12.22
CA HIS A 12 -22.21 -11.84 13.54
C HIS A 12 -21.17 -11.31 14.54
N GLU A 13 -21.58 -10.33 15.34
CA GLU A 13 -20.78 -9.88 16.47
C GLU A 13 -21.05 -10.80 17.66
N VAL A 14 -20.22 -11.83 17.83
CA VAL A 14 -20.26 -12.70 19.02
C VAL A 14 -19.70 -11.90 20.20
N ARG A 15 -20.57 -11.24 20.96
CA ARG A 15 -20.20 -10.69 22.28
C ARG A 15 -19.91 -11.87 23.22
N GLY A 16 -18.63 -12.13 23.47
CA GLY A 16 -18.22 -13.00 24.56
C GLY A 16 -18.86 -12.53 25.87
N ARG A 17 -19.65 -13.39 26.50
CA ARG A 17 -20.14 -13.16 27.87
C ARG A 17 -18.91 -13.21 28.78
N ARG A 18 -18.54 -12.06 29.35
CA ARG A 18 -17.61 -12.04 30.47
C ARG A 18 -18.37 -12.62 31.67
N HIS A 19 -17.83 -13.68 32.24
CA HIS A 19 -18.20 -14.12 33.56
C HIS A 19 -17.75 -13.03 34.54
N GLU A 20 -18.69 -12.33 35.16
CA GLU A 20 -18.40 -11.45 36.29
C GLU A 20 -18.23 -12.34 37.53
N PRO A 21 -17.14 -12.20 38.31
CA PRO A 21 -17.10 -12.73 39.66
C PRO A 21 -17.82 -11.74 40.59
N ASP A 22 -18.89 -12.20 41.25
CA ASP A 22 -19.55 -11.48 42.33
C ASP A 22 -18.59 -11.33 43.52
N GLY A 23 -18.02 -10.13 43.69
CA GLY A 23 -17.17 -9.77 44.81
C GLY A 23 -17.15 -8.25 45.04
N PRO A 24 -17.07 -7.77 46.30
CA PRO A 24 -17.35 -6.38 46.65
C PRO A 24 -16.12 -5.46 46.43
N GLN A 25 -15.66 -5.35 45.18
CA GLN A 25 -14.62 -4.40 44.78
C GLN A 25 -14.99 -3.66 43.50
N ALA A 26 -16.15 -3.03 43.49
CA ALA A 26 -16.54 -2.07 42.47
C ALA A 26 -16.26 -0.64 42.93
N ARG A 27 -14.99 -0.20 42.91
CA ARG A 27 -14.65 1.23 42.97
C ARG A 27 -13.55 1.59 41.98
N HIS A 28 -13.83 2.62 41.18
CA HIS A 28 -12.97 3.26 40.18
C HIS A 28 -12.65 2.51 38.88
N ARG A 29 -13.64 2.38 38.00
CA ARG A 29 -13.39 2.47 36.55
C ARG A 29 -14.14 3.67 35.99
N GLN A 30 -13.57 4.86 36.17
CA GLN A 30 -13.93 6.02 35.35
C GLN A 30 -13.72 5.66 33.88
N GLY A 31 -14.77 5.87 33.09
CA GLY A 31 -14.82 5.49 31.69
C GLY A 31 -13.70 6.14 30.89
N ARG A 32 -12.72 5.34 30.48
CA ARG A 32 -11.87 5.67 29.34
C ARG A 32 -12.76 5.61 28.10
N ARG A 33 -13.37 6.75 27.74
CA ARG A 33 -14.04 6.96 26.46
C ARG A 33 -13.08 6.50 25.36
N ARG A 34 -13.55 5.61 24.48
CA ARG A 34 -12.76 5.09 23.35
C ARG A 34 -12.33 6.30 22.50
N PRO A 35 -11.02 6.58 22.32
CA PRO A 35 -10.54 7.78 21.63
C PRO A 35 -10.81 7.78 20.12
N GLY A 36 -11.35 6.71 19.55
CA GLY A 36 -11.39 6.49 18.10
C GLY A 36 -12.28 7.44 17.30
N ARG A 37 -13.28 8.11 17.89
CA ARG A 37 -14.17 9.02 17.13
C ARG A 37 -13.72 10.48 17.16
N ALA A 38 -13.09 10.94 18.24
CA ALA A 38 -12.66 12.34 18.37
C ALA A 38 -11.46 12.68 17.45
N ALA A 39 -10.64 11.69 17.09
CA ALA A 39 -9.47 11.91 16.24
C ALA A 39 -9.80 12.22 14.77
N GLN A 40 -10.93 11.74 14.26
CA GLN A 40 -11.34 12.00 12.86
C GLN A 40 -11.94 13.40 12.67
N GLU A 41 -12.57 13.96 13.70
CA GLU A 41 -13.21 15.29 13.63
C GLU A 41 -12.20 16.45 13.66
N SER A 42 -10.93 16.21 14.01
CA SER A 42 -9.89 17.24 14.15
C SER A 42 -8.84 17.22 13.03
N GLN A 43 -9.07 16.48 11.93
CA GLN A 43 -8.16 16.46 10.79
C GLN A 43 -8.31 17.75 9.98
N GLN A 44 -7.51 18.76 10.31
CA GLN A 44 -7.35 19.92 9.44
C GLN A 44 -6.53 19.48 8.22
N GLY A 45 -7.13 19.52 7.04
CA GLY A 45 -6.42 19.25 5.80
C GLY A 45 -5.36 20.31 5.58
N THR A 46 -4.11 19.87 5.39
CA THR A 46 -3.01 20.72 4.95
C THR A 46 -3.26 21.07 3.50
N THR A 47 -3.58 22.33 3.19
CA THR A 47 -4.06 22.70 1.84
C THR A 47 -3.07 23.52 1.05
N THR A 48 -2.09 24.12 1.72
CA THR A 48 -1.09 24.98 1.07
C THR A 48 0.28 24.33 1.05
N SER A 49 1.02 24.53 -0.04
CA SER A 49 2.41 24.08 -0.20
C SER A 49 3.30 24.50 0.98
N LYS A 50 3.07 25.69 1.54
CA LYS A 50 3.77 26.18 2.75
C LYS A 50 3.50 25.32 4.00
N GLU A 51 2.25 24.94 4.23
CA GLU A 51 1.91 24.07 5.36
C GLU A 51 2.48 22.66 5.15
N ILE A 52 2.47 22.14 3.92
CA ILE A 52 3.09 20.85 3.57
C ILE A 52 4.60 20.91 3.86
N ALA A 53 5.29 21.97 3.44
CA ALA A 53 6.71 22.15 3.71
C ALA A 53 7.02 22.22 5.21
N GLN A 54 6.19 22.92 5.98
CA GLN A 54 6.33 23.04 7.42
C GLN A 54 6.15 21.67 8.11
N VAL A 55 5.11 20.92 7.76
CA VAL A 55 4.87 19.58 8.31
C VAL A 55 6.01 18.64 7.92
N GLY A 56 6.41 18.64 6.65
CA GLY A 56 7.51 17.82 6.14
C GLY A 56 8.83 18.11 6.86
N SER A 57 9.15 19.38 7.09
CA SER A 57 10.36 19.78 7.82
C SER A 57 10.33 19.32 9.29
N ILE A 58 9.22 19.51 9.99
CA ILE A 58 9.07 19.05 11.38
C ILE A 58 9.23 17.52 11.47
N SER A 59 8.62 16.79 10.53
CA SER A 59 8.76 15.33 10.44
C SER A 59 10.20 14.89 10.12
N ALA A 60 10.94 15.70 9.37
CA ALA A 60 12.33 15.48 9.01
C ALA A 60 13.32 16.13 10.00
N ASN A 61 13.01 16.13 11.30
CA ASN A 61 13.89 16.67 12.36
C ASN A 61 14.27 18.15 12.15
N SER A 62 13.32 18.98 11.71
CA SER A 62 13.50 20.40 11.40
C SER A 62 14.42 20.68 10.20
N ASP A 63 14.58 19.72 9.29
CA ASP A 63 15.27 19.95 8.02
C ASP A 63 14.34 20.66 7.02
N GLU A 64 14.57 21.95 6.78
CA GLU A 64 13.77 22.75 5.86
C GLU A 64 13.93 22.32 4.39
N SER A 65 15.09 21.75 4.03
CA SER A 65 15.36 21.33 2.66
C SER A 65 14.49 20.13 2.27
N ILE A 66 14.31 19.18 3.19
CA ILE A 66 13.43 18.01 3.03
C ILE A 66 11.96 18.44 3.02
N GLY A 67 11.56 19.36 3.89
CA GLY A 67 10.21 19.91 3.86
C GLY A 67 9.88 20.55 2.51
N LYS A 68 10.81 21.35 1.98
CA LYS A 68 10.65 22.02 0.70
C LYS A 68 10.55 21.03 -0.47
N ILE A 69 11.43 20.03 -0.55
CA ILE A 69 11.39 19.08 -1.67
C ILE A 69 10.10 18.25 -1.69
N ILE A 70 9.54 17.91 -0.52
CA ILE A 70 8.25 17.23 -0.41
C ILE A 70 7.11 18.12 -0.92
N ALA A 71 7.12 19.41 -0.55
CA ALA A 71 6.12 20.35 -1.02
C ALA A 71 6.20 20.57 -2.54
N ASP A 72 7.42 20.74 -3.07
CA ASP A 72 7.67 20.88 -4.51
C ASP A 72 7.23 19.60 -5.27
N ALA A 73 7.45 18.42 -4.70
CA ALA A 73 6.99 17.15 -5.27
C ALA A 73 5.45 17.08 -5.32
N MET A 74 4.78 17.39 -4.21
CA MET A 74 3.31 17.41 -4.12
C MET A 74 2.67 18.39 -5.11
N ASP A 75 3.28 19.57 -5.31
CA ASP A 75 2.80 20.56 -6.27
C ASP A 75 2.96 20.07 -7.72
N LYS A 76 4.04 19.32 -8.03
CA LYS A 76 4.27 18.77 -9.37
C LYS A 76 3.36 17.58 -9.70
N VAL A 77 3.15 16.65 -8.76
CA VAL A 77 2.38 15.42 -9.01
C VAL A 77 0.86 15.59 -8.79
N GLY A 78 0.47 16.63 -8.05
CA GLY A 78 -0.93 16.90 -7.70
C GLY A 78 -1.45 15.97 -6.59
N LYS A 79 -2.73 16.12 -6.23
CA LYS A 79 -3.32 15.44 -5.04
C LYS A 79 -3.36 13.92 -5.13
N GLU A 80 -3.49 13.37 -6.33
CA GLU A 80 -3.58 11.93 -6.59
C GLU A 80 -2.23 11.35 -7.06
N GLY A 81 -1.18 12.17 -7.05
CA GLY A 81 0.14 11.77 -7.50
C GLY A 81 0.84 10.86 -6.49
N VAL A 82 1.56 9.87 -6.98
CA VAL A 82 2.35 8.96 -6.14
C VAL A 82 3.77 9.51 -6.02
N ILE A 83 4.24 9.63 -4.78
CA ILE A 83 5.62 10.01 -4.49
C ILE A 83 6.36 8.77 -4.03
N THR A 84 7.49 8.47 -4.68
CA THR A 84 8.41 7.40 -4.30
C THR A 84 9.77 8.01 -3.97
N VAL A 85 10.48 7.43 -3.00
CA VAL A 85 11.81 7.88 -2.59
C VAL A 85 12.79 6.76 -2.87
N GLU A 86 13.87 7.10 -3.55
CA GLU A 86 14.99 6.21 -3.87
C GLU A 86 16.29 6.74 -3.26
N ASP A 87 17.22 5.83 -2.98
CA ASP A 87 18.53 6.21 -2.45
C ASP A 87 19.39 6.83 -3.56
N GLY A 88 19.66 8.13 -3.43
CA GLY A 88 20.51 8.87 -4.36
C GLY A 88 21.99 8.48 -4.27
N LYS A 89 22.72 8.64 -5.37
CA LYS A 89 24.18 8.46 -5.42
C LYS A 89 24.94 9.76 -5.12
N SER A 90 24.25 10.89 -5.22
CA SER A 90 24.77 12.24 -5.01
C SER A 90 24.57 12.68 -3.55
N LEU A 91 25.27 13.75 -3.14
CA LEU A 91 25.02 14.42 -1.86
C LEU A 91 23.79 15.35 -1.93
N ASP A 92 23.38 15.73 -3.14
CA ASP A 92 22.26 16.61 -3.40
C ASP A 92 20.96 15.82 -3.54
N ASN A 93 19.85 16.39 -3.06
CA ASN A 93 18.53 15.83 -3.25
C ASN A 93 18.02 16.16 -4.66
N GLU A 94 17.52 15.15 -5.38
CA GLU A 94 17.00 15.27 -6.75
C GLU A 94 15.48 15.03 -6.75
N LEU A 95 14.77 15.73 -7.62
CA LEU A 95 13.31 15.60 -7.78
C LEU A 95 12.96 15.44 -9.26
N ASP A 96 12.64 14.21 -9.63
CA ASP A 96 12.22 13.84 -10.97
C ASP A 96 10.75 13.42 -11.00
N VAL A 97 10.07 13.81 -12.08
CA VAL A 97 8.70 13.37 -12.36
C VAL A 97 8.78 12.43 -13.55
N VAL A 98 8.36 11.19 -13.33
CA VAL A 98 8.35 10.15 -14.36
C VAL A 98 6.91 9.72 -14.64
N GLU A 99 6.65 9.32 -15.89
CA GLU A 99 5.39 8.69 -16.23
C GLU A 99 5.32 7.31 -15.57
N GLY A 100 4.24 7.06 -14.83
CA GLY A 100 4.06 5.84 -14.07
C GLY A 100 2.61 5.64 -13.67
N MET A 101 2.33 4.48 -13.08
CA MET A 101 1.00 4.11 -12.63
C MET A 101 1.10 3.22 -11.41
N GLN A 102 0.16 3.41 -10.48
CA GLN A 102 -0.01 2.56 -9.31
C GLN A 102 -1.41 1.95 -9.34
N PHE A 103 -1.51 0.71 -8.87
CA PHE A 103 -2.76 -0.01 -8.70
C PHE A 103 -2.91 -0.45 -7.25
N ASP A 104 -4.16 -0.52 -6.77
CA ASP A 104 -4.48 -1.07 -5.45
C ASP A 104 -4.51 -2.62 -5.47
N ARG A 105 -3.44 -3.23 -5.97
CA ARG A 105 -3.22 -4.69 -5.93
C ARG A 105 -1.81 -4.99 -5.45
N GLY A 106 -1.70 -5.94 -4.53
CA GLY A 106 -0.42 -6.44 -4.03
C GLY A 106 0.06 -7.70 -4.75
N TYR A 107 1.20 -8.22 -4.33
CA TYR A 107 1.69 -9.52 -4.74
C TYR A 107 0.78 -10.66 -4.22
N LEU A 108 0.63 -11.72 -5.01
CA LEU A 108 -0.21 -12.87 -4.64
C LEU A 108 0.39 -13.71 -3.51
N SER A 109 1.72 -13.69 -3.37
CA SER A 109 2.46 -14.51 -2.42
C SER A 109 3.59 -13.73 -1.76
N PRO A 110 3.77 -13.81 -0.42
CA PRO A 110 4.91 -13.20 0.27
C PRO A 110 6.27 -13.72 -0.19
N TYR A 111 6.33 -14.87 -0.84
CA TYR A 111 7.59 -15.41 -1.39
C TYR A 111 8.19 -14.55 -2.52
N PHE A 112 7.44 -13.60 -3.07
CA PHE A 112 7.97 -12.64 -4.04
C PHE A 112 8.75 -11.49 -3.40
N ILE A 113 8.75 -11.35 -2.07
CA ILE A 113 9.51 -10.32 -1.36
C ILE A 113 11.01 -10.59 -1.53
N ASN A 114 11.69 -9.68 -2.21
CA ASN A 114 13.15 -9.68 -2.37
C ASN A 114 13.84 -8.53 -1.60
N ASN A 115 13.06 -7.61 -1.03
CA ASN A 115 13.53 -6.66 -0.04
C ASN A 115 12.77 -6.88 1.30
N PRO A 116 13.35 -7.65 2.24
CA PRO A 116 12.70 -7.97 3.51
C PRO A 116 12.49 -6.75 4.42
N GLU A 117 13.35 -5.74 4.35
CA GLU A 117 13.25 -4.54 5.19
C GLU A 117 12.04 -3.69 4.79
N LYS A 118 11.85 -3.50 3.47
CA LYS A 118 10.72 -2.76 2.91
C LYS A 118 9.46 -3.63 2.75
N GLN A 119 9.55 -4.94 3.01
CA GLN A 119 8.50 -5.93 2.70
C GLN A 119 7.98 -5.77 1.26
N ALA A 120 8.89 -5.64 0.31
CA ALA A 120 8.59 -5.28 -1.08
C ALA A 120 9.20 -6.25 -2.09
N ALA A 121 8.54 -6.36 -3.25
CA ALA A 121 9.06 -7.02 -4.44
C ALA A 121 9.51 -5.93 -5.44
N ILE A 122 10.82 -5.74 -5.56
CA ILE A 122 11.43 -4.70 -6.40
C ILE A 122 12.02 -5.39 -7.64
N LEU A 123 11.62 -4.97 -8.83
CA LEU A 123 12.09 -5.55 -10.09
C LEU A 123 12.77 -4.47 -10.94
N ASP A 124 14.04 -4.68 -11.28
CA ASP A 124 14.78 -3.77 -12.14
C ASP A 124 14.62 -4.14 -13.62
N ASN A 125 14.22 -3.16 -14.43
CA ASN A 125 14.00 -3.31 -15.87
C ASN A 125 13.23 -4.60 -16.26
N PRO A 126 12.07 -4.90 -15.64
CA PRO A 126 11.34 -6.13 -15.93
C PRO A 126 10.70 -6.08 -17.32
N TYR A 127 10.42 -7.26 -17.88
CA TYR A 127 9.34 -7.39 -18.86
C TYR A 127 8.00 -7.37 -18.13
N VAL A 128 6.97 -6.83 -18.78
CA VAL A 128 5.60 -6.81 -18.26
C VAL A 128 4.71 -7.65 -19.16
N LEU A 129 4.17 -8.73 -18.63
CA LEU A 129 3.16 -9.56 -19.28
C LEU A 129 1.78 -9.16 -18.77
N LEU A 130 0.94 -8.66 -19.67
CA LEU A 130 -0.47 -8.39 -19.40
C LEU A 130 -1.30 -9.55 -19.95
N PHE A 131 -2.10 -10.19 -19.09
CA PHE A 131 -2.96 -11.31 -19.45
C PHE A 131 -4.38 -11.09 -18.93
N ASP A 132 -5.37 -11.06 -19.82
CA ASP A 132 -6.74 -10.62 -19.50
C ASP A 132 -7.64 -11.71 -18.90
N LYS A 133 -7.06 -12.85 -18.49
CA LYS A 133 -7.76 -14.01 -17.96
C LYS A 133 -7.04 -14.58 -16.74
N LYS A 134 -7.65 -15.59 -16.11
CA LYS A 134 -7.01 -16.40 -15.08
C LYS A 134 -5.93 -17.32 -15.67
N ILE A 135 -4.82 -17.46 -14.96
CA ILE A 135 -3.75 -18.41 -15.29
C ILE A 135 -3.85 -19.57 -14.31
N SER A 136 -4.29 -20.73 -14.80
CA SER A 136 -4.40 -21.95 -13.97
C SER A 136 -3.38 -23.02 -14.37
N ASN A 137 -2.71 -22.87 -15.51
CA ASN A 137 -1.78 -23.87 -16.05
C ASN A 137 -0.47 -23.22 -16.48
N ILE A 138 0.63 -23.62 -15.82
CA ILE A 138 1.97 -23.09 -16.08
C ILE A 138 2.48 -23.41 -17.50
N ARG A 139 1.96 -24.47 -18.14
CA ARG A 139 2.40 -24.87 -19.50
C ARG A 139 2.17 -23.80 -20.55
N GLU A 140 1.14 -22.98 -20.35
CA GLU A 140 0.84 -21.85 -21.24
C GLU A 140 1.88 -20.72 -21.12
N LEU A 141 2.57 -20.64 -19.97
CA LEU A 141 3.61 -19.64 -19.73
C LEU A 141 5.01 -20.11 -20.09
N LEU A 142 5.25 -21.43 -20.26
CA LEU A 142 6.60 -21.98 -20.50
C LEU A 142 7.35 -21.29 -21.65
N PRO A 143 6.76 -21.09 -22.85
CA PRO A 143 7.49 -20.43 -23.95
C PRO A 143 7.91 -19.00 -23.59
N THR A 144 7.06 -18.27 -22.88
CA THR A 144 7.34 -16.91 -22.44
C THR A 144 8.43 -16.89 -21.36
N LEU A 145 8.34 -17.79 -20.38
CA LEU A 145 9.34 -17.91 -19.31
C LEU A 145 10.72 -18.27 -19.87
N GLU A 146 10.80 -19.17 -20.85
CA GLU A 146 12.05 -19.53 -21.53
C GLU A 146 12.67 -18.33 -22.25
N ALA A 147 11.85 -17.56 -22.98
CA ALA A 147 12.30 -16.37 -23.68
C ALA A 147 12.83 -15.30 -22.72
N VAL A 148 12.13 -15.07 -21.60
CA VAL A 148 12.53 -14.09 -20.59
C VAL A 148 13.77 -14.55 -19.83
N ALA A 149 13.86 -15.83 -19.46
CA ALA A 149 15.03 -16.41 -18.82
C ALA A 149 16.28 -16.27 -19.70
N LYS A 150 16.16 -16.52 -21.01
CA LYS A 150 17.25 -16.33 -21.97
C LYS A 150 17.71 -14.87 -22.07
N ALA A 151 16.79 -13.92 -21.90
CA ALA A 151 17.10 -12.49 -21.88
C ALA A 151 17.73 -12.03 -20.54
N GLY A 152 17.71 -12.85 -19.49
CA GLY A 152 18.30 -12.52 -18.19
C GLY A 152 17.64 -11.35 -17.47
N ARG A 153 16.36 -11.08 -17.78
CA ARG A 153 15.59 -9.98 -17.17
C ARG A 153 14.41 -10.52 -16.36
N PRO A 154 13.96 -9.83 -15.30
CA PRO A 154 12.79 -10.25 -14.53
C PRO A 154 11.50 -10.18 -15.36
N LEU A 155 10.45 -10.88 -14.90
CA LEU A 155 9.10 -10.83 -15.47
C LEU A 155 8.08 -10.40 -14.41
N LEU A 156 7.34 -9.34 -14.69
CA LEU A 156 6.13 -8.97 -13.96
C LEU A 156 4.91 -9.50 -14.73
N ILE A 157 4.08 -10.30 -14.08
CA ILE A 157 2.83 -10.82 -14.65
C ILE A 157 1.66 -10.08 -14.00
N ILE A 158 0.80 -9.47 -14.82
CA ILE A 158 -0.46 -8.87 -14.40
C ILE A 158 -1.58 -9.66 -15.07
N ALA A 159 -2.33 -10.42 -14.28
CA ALA A 159 -3.43 -11.25 -14.72
C ALA A 159 -4.70 -11.02 -13.87
N GLU A 160 -5.83 -11.59 -14.29
CA GLU A 160 -7.05 -11.57 -13.47
C GLU A 160 -6.78 -12.26 -12.11
N ASP A 161 -6.21 -13.46 -12.18
CA ASP A 161 -5.80 -14.31 -11.06
C ASP A 161 -4.73 -15.34 -11.50
N ILE A 162 -3.93 -15.85 -10.56
CA ILE A 162 -2.99 -16.97 -10.78
C ILE A 162 -3.29 -18.02 -9.71
N GLU A 163 -3.68 -19.22 -10.16
CA GLU A 163 -4.18 -20.28 -9.28
C GLU A 163 -3.42 -21.60 -9.50
N GLY A 164 -3.46 -22.48 -8.49
CA GLY A 164 -3.00 -23.87 -8.60
C GLY A 164 -1.48 -23.99 -8.78
N GLU A 165 -1.05 -24.86 -9.70
CA GLU A 165 0.37 -25.14 -9.97
C GLU A 165 1.11 -23.95 -10.62
N ALA A 166 0.38 -22.90 -11.03
CA ALA A 166 0.98 -21.73 -11.66
C ALA A 166 1.50 -20.69 -10.64
N LEU A 167 1.13 -20.78 -9.35
CA LEU A 167 1.54 -19.88 -8.27
C LEU A 167 2.59 -20.54 -7.35
#